data_AF-A0A971C7X6-F1
#
_entry.id   AF-A0A971C7X6-F1
#
_cell.length_a   1.000
_cell.length_b   1.000
_cell.length_c   1.000
_cell.angle_alpha   90.00
_cell.angle_beta   90.00
_cell.angle_gamma   90.00
#
_symmetry.space_group_name_H-M   'P 1'
#
loop_
_entity.id
_entity.type
_entity.pdbx_description
1 polymer ?
#
loop_
_entity_poly.entity_id
_entity_poly.type
_entity_poly.pdbx_seq_one_letter_code
_entity_poly.pdbx_strand_id
1 'polypeptide(L)'
;LQFTDKENRDFAEIIKVTAIKYDNIFDIPFPYSAGMHQAPTDGNDYPEWHFHMHFYPPLLRSASIKKFMVGYELLAEPQRDITPEKTASFLKQIDNIHYKMK
;
A
#
# COMPACT_ATOMS: atom_id res chain seq x y z
N LEU A 1 6.92 -20.04 -1.23
CA LEU A 1 7.01 -19.82 0.24
C LEU A 1 5.69 -20.23 0.86
N GLN A 2 5.72 -21.17 1.79
CA GLN A 2 4.55 -21.48 2.62
C GLN A 2 4.71 -20.70 3.93
N PHE A 3 3.79 -19.77 4.19
CA PHE A 3 3.77 -19.07 5.47
C PHE A 3 3.38 -20.01 6.60
N THR A 4 4.03 -19.84 7.74
CA THR A 4 3.61 -20.43 9.00
C THR A 4 2.28 -19.80 9.46
N ASP A 5 1.57 -20.46 10.37
CA ASP A 5 0.34 -19.90 10.96
C ASP A 5 0.57 -18.56 11.67
N LYS A 6 1.77 -18.36 12.22
CA LYS A 6 2.16 -17.09 12.82
C LYS A 6 2.29 -16.01 11.74
N GLU A 7 3.05 -16.28 10.67
CA GLU A 7 3.22 -15.33 9.57
C GLU A 7 1.89 -14.99 8.89
N ASN A 8 0.96 -15.95 8.74
CA ASN A 8 -0.38 -15.69 8.23
C ASN A 8 -1.18 -14.72 9.11
N ARG A 9 -1.12 -14.88 10.44
CA ARG A 9 -1.79 -13.96 11.38
C ARG A 9 -1.16 -12.58 11.37
N ASP A 10 0.18 -12.51 11.43
CA ASP A 10 0.92 -11.25 11.40
C ASP A 10 0.68 -10.51 10.07
N PHE A 11 0.58 -11.24 8.96
CA PHE A 11 0.28 -10.67 7.64
C PHE A 11 -1.14 -10.10 7.58
N ALA A 12 -2.14 -10.82 8.09
CA ALA A 12 -3.50 -10.30 8.19
C ALA A 12 -3.58 -9.05 9.09
N GLU A 13 -2.85 -9.05 10.20
CA GLU A 13 -2.78 -7.90 11.11
C GLU A 13 -2.15 -6.67 10.43
N ILE A 14 -1.01 -6.82 9.75
CA ILE A 14 -0.34 -5.67 9.14
C ILE A 14 -1.12 -5.12 7.93
N ILE A 15 -1.86 -5.95 7.19
CA ILE A 15 -2.79 -5.47 6.16
C ILE A 15 -3.89 -4.63 6.81
N LYS A 16 -4.49 -5.11 7.91
CA LYS A 16 -5.52 -4.37 8.65
C LYS A 16 -5.00 -3.03 9.15
N VAL A 17 -3.82 -3.00 9.77
CA VAL A 17 -3.21 -1.76 10.28
C VAL A 17 -2.90 -0.80 9.13
N THR A 18 -2.37 -1.30 8.01
CA THR A 18 -2.10 -0.49 6.81
C THR A 18 -3.38 0.14 6.25
N ALA A 19 -4.45 -0.65 6.11
CA ALA A 19 -5.74 -0.16 5.62
C ALA A 19 -6.37 0.87 6.57
N ILE A 20 -6.31 0.64 7.89
CA ILE A 20 -6.78 1.61 8.89
C ILE A 20 -6.02 2.94 8.77
N LYS A 21 -4.68 2.87 8.67
CA LYS A 21 -3.88 4.08 8.52
C LYS A 21 -4.23 4.85 7.25
N TYR A 22 -4.48 4.16 6.13
CA TYR A 22 -4.93 4.80 4.90
C TYR A 22 -6.28 5.52 5.07
N ASP A 23 -7.26 4.85 5.65
CA ASP A 23 -8.59 5.42 5.92
C ASP A 23 -8.51 6.66 6.80
N ASN A 24 -7.63 6.64 7.79
CA ASN A 24 -7.37 7.75 8.72
C ASN A 24 -6.62 8.94 8.09
N ILE A 25 -6.08 8.85 6.87
CA ILE A 25 -5.40 10.00 6.22
C ILE A 25 -6.38 11.15 5.99
N PHE A 26 -7.61 10.82 5.57
CA PHE A 26 -8.66 11.78 5.24
C PHE A 26 -10.03 11.43 5.85
N ASP A 27 -10.05 10.54 6.84
CA ASP A 27 -11.26 10.06 7.54
C ASP A 27 -12.36 9.57 6.59
N ILE A 28 -11.98 8.82 5.55
CA ILE A 28 -12.87 8.21 4.57
C ILE A 28 -12.37 6.81 4.19
N PRO A 29 -13.22 5.93 3.63
CA PRO A 29 -12.73 4.73 2.97
C PRO A 29 -11.73 5.10 1.86
N PHE A 30 -10.46 4.77 2.05
CA PHE A 30 -9.38 5.22 1.18
C PHE A 30 -9.26 4.28 -0.03
N PRO A 31 -9.45 4.76 -1.27
CA PRO A 31 -9.39 3.90 -2.44
C PRO A 31 -7.95 3.47 -2.72
N TYR A 32 -7.75 2.23 -3.15
CA TYR A 32 -6.47 1.73 -3.66
C TYR A 32 -6.67 0.51 -4.57
N SER A 33 -5.72 0.28 -5.47
CA SER A 33 -5.48 -1.04 -6.04
C SER A 33 -4.41 -1.74 -5.21
N ALA A 34 -4.61 -3.01 -4.88
CA ALA A 34 -3.61 -3.79 -4.15
C ALA A 34 -3.47 -5.19 -4.75
N GLY A 35 -2.28 -5.76 -4.66
CA GLY A 35 -1.96 -7.06 -5.25
C GLY A 35 -0.73 -7.69 -4.64
N MET A 36 -0.69 -9.02 -4.66
CA MET A 36 0.41 -9.82 -4.13
C MET A 36 1.28 -10.33 -5.29
N HIS A 37 2.58 -10.20 -5.16
CA HIS A 37 3.55 -10.81 -6.06
C HIS A 37 4.21 -11.98 -5.32
N GLN A 38 3.95 -13.17 -5.80
CA GLN A 38 4.60 -14.41 -5.40
C GLN A 38 5.49 -14.92 -6.54
N ALA A 39 6.38 -15.85 -6.23
CA ALA A 39 7.15 -16.54 -7.26
C ALA A 39 6.21 -17.20 -8.30
N PRO A 40 6.66 -17.36 -9.57
CA PRO A 40 5.91 -18.10 -10.57
C PRO A 40 5.47 -19.49 -10.07
N THR A 41 4.35 -19.98 -10.60
CA THR A 41 3.70 -21.23 -10.15
C THR A 41 3.84 -22.37 -11.15
N ASP A 42 4.88 -22.33 -11.99
CA ASP A 42 5.15 -23.29 -13.05
C ASP A 42 5.94 -24.54 -12.59
N GLY A 43 6.24 -24.63 -11.29
CA GLY A 43 6.93 -25.77 -10.68
C GLY A 43 8.46 -25.68 -10.65
N ASN A 44 9.03 -24.58 -11.16
CA ASN A 44 10.46 -24.31 -11.05
C ASN A 44 10.83 -23.64 -9.72
N ASP A 45 12.10 -23.75 -9.32
CA ASP A 45 12.64 -23.09 -8.14
C ASP A 45 13.13 -21.67 -8.48
N TYR A 46 12.76 -20.71 -7.63
CA TYR A 46 13.04 -19.27 -7.79
C TYR A 46 13.60 -18.66 -6.49
N PRO A 47 14.83 -18.98 -6.08
CA PRO A 47 15.41 -18.53 -4.80
C PRO A 47 15.60 -17.00 -4.72
N GLU A 48 15.65 -16.30 -5.86
CA GLU A 48 15.75 -14.85 -5.95
C GLU A 48 14.42 -14.12 -5.70
N TRP A 49 13.30 -14.85 -5.67
CA TRP A 49 11.98 -14.26 -5.44
C TRP A 49 11.63 -14.17 -3.95
N HIS A 50 11.13 -13.00 -3.56
CA HIS A 50 10.55 -12.78 -2.24
C HIS A 50 9.11 -12.31 -2.38
N PHE A 51 8.21 -12.96 -1.62
CA PHE A 51 6.81 -12.55 -1.58
C PHE A 51 6.67 -11.11 -1.08
N HIS A 52 5.84 -10.31 -1.74
CA HIS A 52 5.50 -8.97 -1.27
C HIS A 52 4.13 -8.53 -1.80
N MET A 53 3.56 -7.50 -1.17
CA MET A 53 2.27 -6.93 -1.54
C MET A 53 2.42 -5.44 -1.82
N HIS A 54 1.77 -4.96 -2.88
CA HIS A 54 1.75 -3.55 -3.28
C HIS A 54 0.40 -2.92 -2.95
N PHE A 55 0.44 -1.64 -2.57
CA PHE A 55 -0.73 -0.76 -2.47
C PHE A 55 -0.48 0.48 -3.33
N TYR A 56 -1.40 0.76 -4.25
CA TYR A 56 -1.36 1.94 -5.12
C TYR A 56 -2.60 2.82 -4.88
N PRO A 57 -2.57 3.68 -3.85
CA PRO A 57 -3.64 4.63 -3.61
C PRO A 57 -3.54 5.87 -4.52
N PRO A 58 -4.67 6.42 -5.01
CA PRO A 58 -4.66 7.56 -5.91
C PRO A 58 -4.83 8.91 -5.20
N LEU A 59 -5.22 8.98 -3.92
CA LEU A 59 -5.47 10.27 -3.25
C LEU A 59 -4.14 10.94 -2.86
N LEU A 60 -4.05 12.27 -3.05
CA LEU A 60 -2.80 13.02 -2.85
C LEU A 60 -2.90 14.13 -1.80
N ARG A 61 -3.85 15.06 -1.94
CA ARG A 61 -3.91 16.28 -1.10
C ARG A 61 -5.15 16.34 -0.20
N SER A 62 -6.20 15.61 -0.55
CA SER A 62 -7.45 15.54 0.21
C SER A 62 -8.28 14.33 -0.23
N ALA A 63 -9.39 14.09 0.46
CA ALA A 63 -10.41 13.11 0.08
C ALA A 63 -10.96 13.30 -1.35
N SER A 64 -10.84 14.50 -1.93
CA SER A 64 -11.37 14.84 -3.26
C SER A 64 -10.30 15.02 -4.34
N ILE A 65 -9.01 15.08 -3.97
CA ILE A 65 -7.92 15.40 -4.91
C ILE A 65 -7.03 14.17 -5.13
N LYS A 66 -7.07 13.66 -6.36
CA LYS A 66 -6.30 12.49 -6.81
C LYS A 66 -5.01 12.91 -7.53
N LYS A 67 -3.98 12.04 -7.47
CA LYS A 67 -2.89 12.02 -8.44
C LYS A 67 -3.41 11.42 -9.74
N PHE A 68 -3.11 12.10 -10.84
CA PHE A 68 -3.35 11.61 -12.19
C PHE A 68 -2.02 11.21 -12.80
N MET A 69 -1.91 9.97 -13.28
CA MET A 69 -0.79 9.51 -14.10
C MET A 69 -1.21 9.68 -15.56
N VAL A 70 -0.91 10.85 -16.12
CA VAL A 70 -1.32 11.28 -17.46
C VAL A 70 -0.15 11.98 -18.16
N GLY A 71 -0.34 12.51 -19.37
CA GLY A 71 0.63 13.41 -20.00
C GLY A 71 2.03 12.83 -20.07
N TYR A 72 2.98 13.44 -19.35
CA TYR A 72 4.37 13.00 -19.29
C TYR A 72 4.49 11.56 -18.77
N GLU A 73 3.74 11.18 -17.73
CA GLU A 73 3.81 9.83 -17.16
C GLU A 73 3.29 8.72 -18.09
N LEU A 74 2.48 9.04 -19.09
CA LEU A 74 2.01 8.05 -20.08
C LEU A 74 2.97 7.86 -21.25
N LEU A 75 3.84 8.83 -21.53
CA LEU A 75 4.69 8.85 -22.73
C LEU A 75 6.20 8.98 -22.42
N ALA A 76 6.58 9.10 -21.15
CA ALA A 76 7.97 9.19 -20.72
C ALA A 76 8.22 8.33 -19.47
N GLU A 77 8.09 8.89 -18.26
CA GLU A 77 8.39 8.18 -17.01
C GLU A 77 7.50 8.63 -15.83
N PRO A 78 7.34 7.80 -14.77
CA PRO A 78 6.57 8.17 -13.60
C PRO A 78 7.13 9.37 -12.84
N GLN A 79 6.25 10.29 -12.42
CA GLN A 79 6.61 11.47 -11.64
C GLN A 79 5.82 11.56 -10.33
N ARG A 80 6.47 12.09 -9.28
CA ARG A 80 5.86 12.37 -7.97
C ARG A 80 6.33 13.71 -7.40
N ASP A 81 5.41 14.44 -6.77
CA ASP A 81 5.68 15.72 -6.11
C ASP A 81 6.15 15.57 -4.66
N ILE A 82 5.84 14.42 -4.03
CA ILE A 82 6.18 14.11 -2.64
C ILE A 82 7.24 13.01 -2.58
N THR A 83 8.09 13.06 -1.56
CA THR A 83 9.13 12.04 -1.38
C THR A 83 8.60 10.85 -0.56
N PRO A 84 9.15 9.64 -0.77
CA PRO A 84 8.82 8.47 0.03
C PRO A 84 9.09 8.68 1.52
N GLU A 85 10.17 9.37 1.88
CA GLU A 85 10.61 9.60 3.26
C GLU A 85 9.60 10.48 4.00
N LYS A 86 9.15 11.56 3.35
CA LYS A 86 8.12 12.44 3.90
C LYS A 86 6.81 11.68 4.12
N THR A 87 6.39 10.90 3.12
CA THR A 87 5.15 10.13 3.18
C THR A 87 5.21 9.05 4.26
N ALA A 88 6.29 8.28 4.32
CA ALA A 88 6.49 7.26 5.33
C ALA A 88 6.54 7.83 6.75
N SER A 89 7.18 8.99 6.94
CA SER A 89 7.24 9.66 8.24
C SER A 89 5.85 10.13 8.69
N PHE A 90 5.05 10.67 7.77
CA PHE A 90 3.66 11.03 8.02
C PHE A 90 2.79 9.81 8.37
N LEU A 91 2.83 8.73 7.58
CA LEU A 91 2.04 7.51 7.83
C LEU A 91 2.34 6.84 9.18
N LYS A 92 3.59 6.96 9.67
CA LYS A 92 3.98 6.48 11.01
C LYS A 92 3.26 7.22 12.13
N GLN A 93 2.90 8.49 11.94
CA GLN A 93 2.22 9.32 12.94
C GLN A 93 0.71 9.07 13.01
N ILE A 94 0.13 8.40 12.03
CA ILE A 94 -1.31 8.09 11.99
C ILE A 94 -1.65 6.98 12.98
N ASP A 95 -2.75 7.11 13.73
CA ASP A 95 -3.19 6.10 14.69
C ASP A 95 -3.54 4.76 14.03
N ASN A 96 -3.33 3.67 14.79
CA ASN A 96 -3.77 2.31 14.41
C ASN A 96 -5.25 2.05 14.77
N ILE A 97 -5.93 3.04 15.37
CA ILE A 97 -7.36 2.99 15.68
C ILE A 97 -8.12 3.67 14.54
N HIS A 98 -9.04 2.95 13.92
CA HIS A 98 -9.83 3.45 12.80
C HIS A 98 -10.68 4.68 13.21
N TYR A 99 -10.76 5.70 12.37
CA TYR A 99 -11.39 6.99 12.67
C TYR A 99 -12.84 6.87 13.16
N LYS A 100 -13.60 5.89 12.66
CA LYS A 100 -14.96 5.59 13.12
C LYS A 100 -15.08 5.10 14.58
N MET A 101 -13.96 4.74 15.20
CA MET A 101 -13.89 4.26 16.59
C MET A 101 -13.29 5.31 17.54
N LYS A 102 -12.95 6.49 17.02
CA LYS A 102 -12.64 7.68 17.82
C LYS A 102 -13.93 8.36 18.23
#